data_AF-A0A916QI13-F1
#
_entry.id   AF-A0A916QI13-F1
#
_cell.length_a   1.000
_cell.length_b   1.000
_cell.length_c   1.000
_cell.angle_alpha   90.00
_cell.angle_beta   90.00
_cell.angle_gamma   90.00
#
_symmetry.space_group_name_H-M   'P 1'
#
loop_
_entity.id
_entity.type
_entity.pdbx_description
1 polymer ?
#
loop_
_entity_poly.entity_id
_entity_poly.type
_entity_poly.pdbx_seq_one_letter_code
_entity_poly.pdbx_strand_id
1 'polypeptide(L)'
;MGYIIFYLKRAFKSRLTWGLFFFVLLISFYSLYQNSNEGDQNSLQSQLQYQQKSLFKTIYVDKQSLRSAKKGSEKARRLTAELRESQKQEKEVRSLLRDLKDQNYTKPYQYEIKSLKNDMQEAKQDEKANADIIISGKAKIIYYRYLMQHNLADQGEDSPVQSWTFLIDFSQYILPIILSFTLTFILVENFSRRFKERIDIEGMFPAVSRFGANISQLLAGLVLTFALLAGFYLVIILITGVTGSFGSFDYPIRTYVNNHASRSQYVAAGTVLAKSLILQLLFLISLTQGVQLIVRLLKNNFAALFTSLLITVALPILPFLIVPMASWAQWLPTTYLFSTLTVTGNFGSQLNNAQLTFNHGVLMLSVVALVLLVFAFVLDKMGNIGRE
;
A
#
# COMPACT_ATOMS: atom_id res chain seq x y z
N MET A 1 -29.00 -21.49 4.37
CA MET A 1 -27.79 -21.80 5.17
C MET A 1 -26.96 -22.95 4.58
N GLY A 2 -27.52 -24.16 4.35
CA GLY A 2 -26.75 -25.31 3.84
C GLY A 2 -26.00 -25.07 2.52
N TYR A 3 -26.61 -24.35 1.58
CA TYR A 3 -25.99 -24.03 0.28
C TYR A 3 -24.75 -23.14 0.41
N ILE A 4 -24.81 -22.08 1.24
CA ILE A 4 -23.69 -21.18 1.50
C ILE A 4 -22.52 -21.95 2.12
N ILE A 5 -22.80 -22.77 3.13
CA ILE A 5 -21.78 -23.58 3.81
C ILE A 5 -21.13 -24.57 2.84
N PHE A 6 -21.90 -25.18 1.93
CA PHE A 6 -21.37 -26.07 0.89
C PHE A 6 -20.37 -25.34 -0.02
N TYR A 7 -20.73 -24.15 -0.51
CA TYR A 7 -19.87 -23.32 -1.36
C TYR A 7 -18.58 -22.88 -0.66
N LEU A 8 -18.68 -22.49 0.62
CA LEU A 8 -17.52 -22.10 1.43
C LEU A 8 -16.59 -23.29 1.71
N LYS A 9 -17.15 -24.42 2.18
CA LYS A 9 -16.36 -25.64 2.42
C LYS A 9 -15.64 -26.10 1.16
N ARG A 10 -16.29 -25.97 0.00
CA ARG A 10 -15.69 -26.30 -1.29
C ARG A 10 -14.49 -25.43 -1.60
N ALA A 11 -14.61 -24.11 -1.44
CA ALA A 11 -13.49 -23.18 -1.67
C ALA A 11 -12.32 -23.44 -0.72
N PHE A 12 -12.57 -23.51 0.59
CA PHE A 12 -11.51 -23.70 1.59
C PHE A 12 -10.85 -25.09 1.56
N LYS A 13 -11.48 -26.11 0.95
CA LYS A 13 -10.84 -27.42 0.73
C LYS A 13 -10.03 -27.48 -0.57
N SER A 14 -10.13 -26.47 -1.43
CA SER A 14 -9.41 -26.46 -2.70
C SER A 14 -7.91 -26.30 -2.45
N ARG A 15 -7.11 -27.26 -2.94
CA ARG A 15 -5.64 -27.17 -2.92
C ARG A 15 -5.14 -25.93 -3.65
N LEU A 16 -5.88 -25.50 -4.67
CA LEU A 16 -5.59 -24.31 -5.46
C LEU A 16 -5.77 -23.02 -4.64
N THR A 17 -6.84 -22.92 -3.83
CA THR A 17 -7.05 -21.78 -2.92
C THR A 17 -5.88 -21.62 -1.96
N TRP A 18 -5.42 -22.73 -1.36
CA TRP A 18 -4.25 -22.72 -0.47
C TRP A 18 -2.94 -22.43 -1.21
N GLY A 19 -2.78 -22.96 -2.43
CA GLY A 19 -1.61 -22.67 -3.26
C GLY A 19 -1.49 -21.18 -3.60
N LEU A 20 -2.60 -20.55 -4.01
CA LEU A 20 -2.65 -19.10 -4.27
C LEU A 20 -2.45 -18.29 -2.99
N PHE A 21 -3.03 -18.73 -1.87
CA PHE A 21 -2.81 -18.08 -0.57
C PHE A 21 -1.33 -18.08 -0.19
N PHE A 22 -0.66 -19.23 -0.30
CA PHE A 22 0.78 -19.34 -0.03
C PHE A 22 1.63 -18.51 -0.99
N PHE A 23 1.22 -18.39 -2.25
CA PHE A 23 1.88 -17.53 -3.23
C PHE A 23 1.85 -16.05 -2.81
N VAL A 24 0.71 -15.54 -2.31
CA VAL A 24 0.63 -14.17 -1.77
C VAL A 24 1.56 -14.00 -0.57
N LEU A 25 1.65 -15.01 0.30
CA LEU A 25 2.55 -14.98 1.45
C LEU A 25 4.02 -14.91 1.02
N LEU A 26 4.44 -15.71 0.05
CA LEU A 26 5.81 -15.66 -0.47
C LEU A 26 6.18 -14.27 -0.99
N ILE A 27 5.28 -13.63 -1.73
CA ILE A 27 5.52 -12.27 -2.23
C ILE A 27 5.56 -11.26 -1.09
N SER A 28 4.69 -11.40 -0.09
CA SER A 28 4.68 -10.54 1.10
C SER A 28 6.00 -10.65 1.88
N PHE A 29 6.53 -11.87 2.05
CA PHE A 29 7.84 -12.10 2.66
C PHE A 29 8.98 -11.49 1.86
N TYR A 30 8.96 -11.63 0.54
CA TYR A 30 9.97 -11.03 -0.33
C TYR A 30 9.97 -9.50 -0.25
N SER A 31 8.78 -8.86 -0.29
CA SER A 31 8.65 -7.41 -0.11
C SER A 31 9.14 -6.96 1.26
N LEU A 32 8.81 -7.69 2.33
CA LEU A 32 9.28 -7.36 3.68
C LEU A 32 10.80 -7.48 3.79
N TYR A 33 11.40 -8.51 3.17
CA TYR A 33 12.85 -8.67 3.13
C TYR A 33 13.54 -7.50 2.43
N GLN A 34 13.00 -7.04 1.30
CA GLN A 34 13.50 -5.86 0.60
C GLN A 34 13.39 -4.61 1.48
N ASN A 35 12.21 -4.35 2.06
CA ASN A 35 12.00 -3.20 2.94
C ASN A 35 12.92 -3.24 4.17
N SER A 36 13.19 -4.42 4.75
CA SER A 36 14.11 -4.55 5.88
C SER A 36 15.54 -4.18 5.51
N ASN A 37 16.01 -4.55 4.31
CA ASN A 37 17.35 -4.23 3.85
C ASN A 37 17.53 -2.74 3.53
N GLU A 38 16.47 -2.08 3.07
CA GLU A 38 16.48 -0.65 2.72
C GLU A 38 16.17 0.27 3.92
N GLY A 39 15.22 -0.12 4.77
CA GLY A 39 14.77 0.65 5.94
C GLY A 39 15.90 0.86 6.96
N ASP A 40 16.78 -0.14 7.11
CA ASP A 40 17.97 -0.05 7.94
C ASP A 40 18.99 0.99 7.45
N GLN A 41 18.89 1.49 6.22
CA GLN A 41 19.78 2.54 5.69
C GLN A 41 19.18 3.94 5.76
N ASN A 42 17.85 4.05 5.67
CA ASN A 42 17.17 5.32 5.45
C ASN A 42 16.65 6.01 6.73
N SER A 43 16.64 5.33 7.88
CA SER A 43 16.24 5.94 9.16
C SER A 43 17.22 7.00 9.67
N LEU A 44 16.72 7.99 10.43
CA LEU A 44 17.55 9.00 11.10
C LEU A 44 18.61 8.35 12.01
N GLN A 45 18.26 7.25 12.69
CA GLN A 45 19.19 6.52 13.53
C GLN A 45 20.37 5.99 12.71
N SER A 46 20.09 5.38 11.56
CA SER A 46 21.12 4.83 10.66
C SER A 46 22.00 5.93 10.07
N GLN A 47 21.40 7.06 9.69
CA GLN A 47 22.14 8.23 9.19
C GLN A 47 23.09 8.80 10.25
N LEU A 48 22.63 8.93 11.50
CA LEU A 48 23.47 9.39 12.61
C LEU A 48 24.58 8.37 12.96
N GLN A 49 24.30 7.06 12.88
CA GLN A 49 25.33 6.03 13.06
C GLN A 49 26.40 6.08 11.95
N TYR A 50 25.99 6.28 10.70
CA TYR A 50 26.91 6.47 9.59
C TYR A 50 27.76 7.74 9.78
N GLN A 51 27.13 8.86 10.16
CA GLN A 51 27.82 10.12 10.45
C GLN A 51 28.84 9.92 11.58
N GLN A 52 28.49 9.21 12.65
CA GLN A 52 29.41 8.91 13.76
C GLN A 52 30.63 8.11 13.27
N LYS A 53 30.42 7.06 12.46
CA LYS A 53 31.51 6.25 11.90
C LYS A 53 32.44 7.08 11.00
N SER A 54 31.85 7.98 10.20
CA SER A 54 32.60 8.93 9.37
C SER A 54 33.45 9.87 10.22
N LEU A 55 32.87 10.48 11.26
CA LEU A 55 33.56 11.37 12.19
C LEU A 55 34.71 10.65 12.92
N PHE A 56 34.53 9.40 13.35
CA PHE A 56 35.63 8.62 13.95
C PHE A 56 36.81 8.45 13.00
N LYS A 57 36.55 8.19 11.72
CA LYS A 57 37.60 8.08 10.70
C LYS A 57 38.32 9.42 10.49
N THR A 58 37.58 10.52 10.38
CA THR A 58 38.13 11.88 10.24
C THR A 58 39.00 12.25 11.44
N ILE A 59 38.49 12.08 12.67
CA ILE A 59 39.24 12.33 13.91
C ILE A 59 40.54 11.51 13.96
N TYR A 60 40.52 10.25 13.50
CA TYR A 60 41.71 9.42 13.43
C TYR A 60 42.76 9.98 12.45
N VAL A 61 42.33 10.31 11.23
CA VAL A 61 43.19 10.87 10.18
C VAL A 61 43.77 12.23 10.59
N ASP A 62 42.96 13.10 11.20
CA ASP A 62 43.39 14.42 11.67
C ASP A 62 44.42 14.29 12.80
N LYS A 63 44.20 13.36 13.75
CA LYS A 63 45.19 13.05 14.79
C LYS A 63 46.51 12.56 14.21
N GLN A 64 46.47 11.70 13.19
CA GLN A 64 47.67 11.20 12.53
C GLN A 64 48.39 12.32 11.77
N SER A 65 47.64 13.15 11.03
CA SER A 65 48.16 14.28 10.26
C SER A 65 48.77 15.35 11.16
N LEU A 66 48.17 15.60 12.33
CA LEU A 66 48.67 16.54 13.31
C LEU A 66 49.99 16.07 13.95
N ARG A 67 50.15 14.75 14.19
CA ARG A 67 51.42 14.16 14.69
C ARG A 67 52.56 14.37 13.70
N SER A 68 52.27 14.32 12.41
CA SER A 68 53.25 14.51 11.33
C SER A 68 53.46 15.99 10.95
N ALA A 69 52.65 16.91 11.45
CA ALA A 69 52.74 18.32 11.12
C ALA A 69 53.80 19.03 11.97
N LYS A 70 54.53 19.99 11.35
CA LYS A 70 55.49 20.83 12.07
C LYS A 70 54.74 21.65 13.13
N LYS A 71 55.16 21.53 14.40
CA LYS A 71 54.56 22.25 15.53
C LYS A 71 54.51 23.76 15.26
N GLY A 72 53.36 24.37 15.52
CA GLY A 72 53.13 25.80 15.34
C GLY A 72 52.91 26.27 13.89
N SER A 73 53.04 25.38 12.89
CA SER A 73 52.72 25.72 11.50
C SER A 73 51.24 26.07 11.32
N GLU A 74 50.93 26.84 10.28
CA GLU A 74 49.55 27.15 9.91
C GLU A 74 48.73 25.87 9.67
N LYS A 75 49.34 24.87 9.02
CA LYS A 75 48.75 23.53 8.84
C LYS A 75 48.40 22.86 10.18
N ALA A 76 49.28 22.92 11.17
CA ALA A 76 49.01 22.36 12.50
C ALA A 76 47.88 23.12 13.22
N ARG A 77 47.79 24.45 13.05
CA ARG A 77 46.68 25.25 13.61
C ARG A 77 45.34 24.91 12.98
N ARG A 78 45.28 24.80 11.64
CA ARG A 78 44.06 24.39 10.90
C ARG A 78 43.60 22.99 11.32
N LEU A 79 44.50 22.00 11.29
CA LEU A 79 44.20 20.63 11.74
C LEU A 79 43.72 20.56 13.19
N THR A 80 44.25 21.41 14.08
CA THR A 80 43.79 21.47 15.48
C THR A 80 42.35 22.00 15.58
N ALA A 81 42.01 23.01 14.77
CA ALA A 81 40.65 23.55 14.72
C ALA A 81 39.66 22.54 14.12
N GLU A 82 40.01 21.91 13.00
CA GLU A 82 39.23 20.84 12.35
C GLU A 82 39.00 19.64 13.28
N LEU A 83 40.05 19.19 13.98
CA LEU A 83 39.95 18.12 14.95
C LEU A 83 39.02 18.48 16.12
N ARG A 84 39.10 19.72 16.62
CA ARG A 84 38.23 20.20 17.71
C ARG A 84 36.77 20.24 17.27
N GLU A 85 36.50 20.69 16.05
CA GLU A 85 35.15 20.73 15.49
C GLU A 85 34.61 19.31 15.26
N SER A 86 35.39 18.42 14.66
CA SER A 86 35.00 17.01 14.46
C SER A 86 34.71 16.30 15.79
N GLN A 87 35.50 16.56 16.83
CA GLN A 87 35.26 16.01 18.18
C GLN A 87 33.99 16.57 18.82
N LYS A 88 33.65 17.83 18.57
CA LYS A 88 32.42 18.45 19.06
C LYS A 88 31.21 17.82 18.39
N GLN A 89 31.25 17.67 17.06
CA GLN A 89 30.20 17.02 16.29
C GLN A 89 30.00 15.55 16.70
N GLU A 90 31.08 14.79 16.94
CA GLU A 90 30.97 13.40 17.40
C GLU A 90 30.23 13.31 18.74
N LYS A 91 30.55 14.20 19.70
CA LYS A 91 29.86 14.26 20.99
C LYS A 91 28.37 14.57 20.84
N GLU A 92 28.02 15.49 19.94
CA GLU A 92 26.64 15.85 19.64
C GLU A 92 25.89 14.66 19.04
N VAL A 93 26.40 14.06 17.95
CA VAL A 93 25.81 12.86 17.31
C VAL A 93 25.66 11.72 18.31
N ARG A 94 26.66 11.47 19.16
CA ARG A 94 26.59 10.45 20.21
C ARG A 94 25.53 10.76 21.27
N SER A 95 25.26 12.04 21.56
CA SER A 95 24.16 12.43 22.43
C SER A 95 22.81 12.15 21.76
N LEU A 96 22.65 12.52 20.49
CA LEU A 96 21.42 12.29 19.74
C LEU A 96 21.09 10.80 19.62
N LEU A 97 22.09 9.95 19.35
CA LEU A 97 21.92 8.49 19.31
C LEU A 97 21.49 7.91 20.67
N ARG A 98 21.94 8.49 21.79
CA ARG A 98 21.47 8.10 23.12
C ARG A 98 20.01 8.54 23.33
N ASP A 99 19.69 9.78 22.99
CA ASP A 99 18.33 10.31 23.09
C ASP A 99 17.35 9.44 22.26
N LEU A 100 17.72 9.02 21.04
CA LEU A 100 16.91 8.09 20.21
C LEU A 100 16.70 6.73 20.89
N LYS A 101 17.76 6.16 21.49
CA LYS A 101 17.69 4.87 22.20
C LYS A 101 16.81 4.96 23.44
N ASP A 102 16.83 6.10 24.13
CA ASP A 102 16.04 6.39 25.32
C ASP A 102 14.61 6.87 24.96
N GLN A 103 14.21 6.75 23.69
CA GLN A 103 12.91 7.17 23.14
C GLN A 103 12.60 8.66 23.33
N ASN A 104 13.63 9.49 23.48
CA ASN A 104 13.52 10.94 23.53
C ASN A 104 13.81 11.55 22.15
N TYR A 105 12.77 11.62 21.32
CA TYR A 105 12.96 11.98 19.90
C TYR A 105 13.06 13.49 19.63
N THR A 106 12.76 14.33 20.62
CA THR A 106 12.64 15.79 20.42
C THR A 106 13.94 16.41 19.91
N LYS A 107 15.08 16.15 20.57
CA LYS A 107 16.37 16.74 20.18
C LYS A 107 16.87 16.19 18.83
N PRO A 108 16.87 14.86 18.57
CA PRO A 108 17.21 14.31 17.27
C PRO A 108 16.41 14.92 16.11
N TYR A 109 15.08 15.04 16.26
CA TYR A 109 14.24 15.62 15.21
C TYR A 109 14.45 17.12 15.03
N GLN A 110 14.71 17.87 16.10
CA GLN A 110 15.06 19.29 15.98
C GLN A 110 16.39 19.50 15.26
N TYR A 111 17.39 18.65 15.53
CA TYR A 111 18.67 18.65 14.83
C TYR A 111 18.47 18.42 13.32
N GLU A 112 17.69 17.39 12.98
CA GLU A 112 17.44 17.04 11.58
C GLU A 112 16.62 18.10 10.83
N ILE A 113 15.57 18.65 11.46
CA ILE A 113 14.80 19.77 10.91
C ILE A 113 15.69 20.99 10.66
N LYS A 114 16.68 21.25 11.53
CA LYS A 114 17.62 22.35 11.35
C LYS A 114 18.55 22.09 10.16
N SER A 115 19.06 20.86 10.01
CA SER A 115 19.87 20.46 8.85
C SER A 115 19.11 20.69 7.54
N LEU A 116 17.90 20.13 7.44
CA LEU A 116 17.05 20.27 6.25
C LEU A 116 16.74 21.73 5.90
N LYS A 117 16.55 22.59 6.89
CA LYS A 117 16.33 24.03 6.65
C LYS A 117 17.55 24.72 6.07
N ASN A 118 18.75 24.35 6.51
CA ASN A 118 19.99 24.90 5.98
C ASN A 118 20.19 24.45 4.53
N ASP A 119 20.05 23.15 4.25
CA ASP A 119 20.16 22.59 2.88
C ASP A 119 19.17 23.27 1.92
N MET A 120 17.93 23.50 2.39
CA MET A 120 16.93 24.22 1.63
C MET A 120 17.25 25.71 1.42
N GLN A 121 17.92 26.37 2.36
CA GLN A 121 18.35 27.76 2.19
C GLN A 121 19.44 27.88 1.14
N GLU A 122 20.36 26.92 1.09
CA GLU A 122 21.38 26.83 0.03
C GLU A 122 20.73 26.55 -1.33
N ALA A 123 19.80 25.59 -1.40
CA ALA A 123 19.07 25.25 -2.61
C ALA A 123 18.28 26.43 -3.21
N LYS A 124 17.79 27.36 -2.38
CA LYS A 124 17.06 28.56 -2.82
C LYS A 124 17.89 29.55 -3.64
N GLN A 125 19.22 29.42 -3.66
CA GLN A 125 20.08 30.25 -4.51
C GLN A 125 19.81 30.00 -6.00
N ASP A 126 19.36 28.79 -6.37
CA ASP A 126 18.83 28.45 -7.69
C ASP A 126 17.56 27.59 -7.53
N GLU A 127 16.45 28.26 -7.19
CA GLU A 127 15.18 27.61 -6.86
C GLU A 127 14.61 26.77 -8.02
N LYS A 128 14.85 27.17 -9.28
CA LYS A 128 14.37 26.40 -10.43
C LYS A 128 15.15 25.10 -10.61
N ALA A 129 16.47 25.14 -10.48
CA ALA A 129 17.29 23.93 -10.56
C ALA A 129 17.06 22.99 -9.37
N ASN A 130 16.76 23.54 -8.19
CA ASN A 130 16.68 22.77 -6.93
C ASN A 130 15.26 22.62 -6.38
N ALA A 131 14.24 22.74 -7.23
CA ALA A 131 12.83 22.69 -6.81
C ALA A 131 12.51 21.38 -6.05
N ASP A 132 13.04 20.25 -6.49
CA ASP A 132 12.80 18.93 -5.88
C ASP A 132 13.40 18.82 -4.47
N ILE A 133 14.59 19.41 -4.25
CA ILE A 133 15.23 19.48 -2.93
C ILE A 133 14.35 20.30 -1.98
N ILE A 134 13.84 21.43 -2.46
CA ILE A 134 12.97 22.31 -1.66
C ILE A 134 11.65 21.62 -1.32
N ILE A 135 11.01 20.93 -2.28
CA ILE A 135 9.75 20.20 -2.07
C ILE A 135 9.96 19.03 -1.10
N SER A 136 11.00 18.23 -1.31
CA SER A 136 11.30 17.05 -0.47
C SER A 136 11.72 17.45 0.94
N GLY A 137 12.53 18.51 1.08
CA GLY A 137 12.91 19.08 2.37
C GLY A 137 11.71 19.60 3.16
N LYS A 138 10.76 20.28 2.51
CA LYS A 138 9.49 20.70 3.15
C LYS A 138 8.71 19.48 3.67
N ALA A 139 8.55 18.44 2.85
CA ALA A 139 7.85 17.22 3.25
C ALA A 139 8.51 16.57 4.48
N LYS A 140 9.84 16.35 4.44
CA LYS A 140 10.59 15.78 5.58
C LYS A 140 10.50 16.62 6.86
N ILE A 141 10.51 17.95 6.76
CA ILE A 141 10.31 18.81 7.94
C ILE A 141 8.92 18.59 8.56
N ILE A 142 7.88 18.46 7.73
CA ILE A 142 6.52 18.19 8.23
C ILE A 142 6.46 16.79 8.86
N TYR A 143 7.08 15.79 8.24
CA TYR A 143 7.21 14.42 8.76
C TYR A 143 7.84 14.40 10.15
N TYR A 144 9.04 14.97 10.33
CA TYR A 144 9.71 14.98 11.64
C TYR A 144 8.96 15.81 12.70
N ARG A 145 8.28 16.89 12.30
CA ARG A 145 7.39 17.62 13.22
C ARG A 145 6.24 16.75 13.70
N TYR A 146 5.62 16.00 12.79
CA TYR A 146 4.54 15.08 13.13
C TYR A 146 5.04 13.99 14.09
N LEU A 147 6.16 13.34 13.77
CA LEU A 147 6.76 12.31 14.63
C LEU A 147 7.07 12.86 16.03
N MET A 148 7.66 14.07 16.11
CA MET A 148 7.95 14.74 17.38
C MET A 148 6.69 15.03 18.20
N GLN A 149 5.62 15.49 17.56
CA GLN A 149 4.34 15.80 18.24
C GLN A 149 3.65 14.55 18.80
N HIS A 150 3.82 13.40 18.14
CA HIS A 150 3.19 12.14 18.53
C HIS A 150 4.14 11.19 19.28
N ASN A 151 5.36 11.63 19.57
CA ASN A 151 6.42 10.83 20.21
C ASN A 151 6.63 9.46 19.53
N LEU A 152 6.73 9.46 18.20
CA LEU A 152 6.90 8.26 17.39
C LEU A 152 8.35 8.13 16.92
N ALA A 153 8.88 6.90 16.92
CA ALA A 153 10.19 6.59 16.35
C ALA A 153 10.17 6.70 14.81
N ASP A 154 11.29 7.13 14.23
CA ASP A 154 11.45 7.16 12.77
C ASP A 154 11.75 5.75 12.26
N GLN A 155 11.10 5.38 11.15
CA GLN A 155 11.25 4.08 10.50
C GLN A 155 11.56 4.20 8.99
N GLY A 156 11.79 5.41 8.48
CA GLY A 156 11.86 5.68 7.05
C GLY A 156 10.49 5.69 6.38
N GLU A 157 10.25 6.65 5.49
CA GLU A 157 8.97 6.78 4.77
C GLU A 157 8.83 5.76 3.63
N ASP A 158 9.94 5.43 2.96
CA ASP A 158 9.94 4.72 1.67
C ASP A 158 10.05 3.18 1.81
N SER A 159 10.51 2.68 2.95
CA SER A 159 10.76 1.25 3.16
C SER A 159 10.24 0.78 4.54
N PRO A 160 8.93 0.90 4.81
CA PRO A 160 8.38 0.60 6.13
C PRO A 160 8.45 -0.89 6.46
N VAL A 161 8.79 -1.20 7.71
CA VAL A 161 8.89 -2.59 8.24
C VAL A 161 7.84 -2.89 9.33
N GLN A 162 7.22 -1.87 9.91
CA GLN A 162 6.19 -2.06 10.94
C GLN A 162 4.86 -2.47 10.32
N SER A 163 4.04 -3.21 11.05
CA SER A 163 2.85 -3.86 10.51
C SER A 163 1.89 -2.93 9.78
N TRP A 164 1.49 -1.82 10.40
CA TRP A 164 0.50 -0.93 9.80
C TRP A 164 1.03 -0.19 8.58
N THR A 165 2.25 0.34 8.67
CA THR A 165 2.89 1.11 7.59
C THR A 165 3.27 0.19 6.43
N PHE A 166 3.79 -1.00 6.70
CA PHE A 166 4.03 -2.04 5.69
C PHE A 166 2.74 -2.47 5.01
N LEU A 167 1.66 -2.73 5.76
CA LEU A 167 0.38 -3.10 5.16
C LEU A 167 -0.14 -2.02 4.22
N ILE A 168 -0.03 -0.74 4.61
CA ILE A 168 -0.39 0.41 3.76
C ILE A 168 0.45 0.40 2.49
N ASP A 169 1.77 0.34 2.62
CA ASP A 169 2.69 0.33 1.48
C ASP A 169 2.43 -0.85 0.52
N PHE A 170 2.35 -2.06 1.07
CA PHE A 170 2.04 -3.27 0.31
C PHE A 170 0.66 -3.20 -0.37
N SER A 171 -0.31 -2.53 0.26
CA SER A 171 -1.66 -2.29 -0.28
C SER A 171 -1.74 -1.23 -1.37
N GLN A 172 -0.68 -0.45 -1.60
CA GLN A 172 -0.68 0.55 -2.66
C GLN A 172 -0.60 -0.09 -4.05
N TYR A 173 0.32 -1.03 -4.25
CA TYR A 173 0.61 -1.58 -5.59
C TYR A 173 0.51 -3.10 -5.66
N ILE A 174 1.08 -3.81 -4.69
CA ILE A 174 1.32 -5.26 -4.80
C ILE A 174 0.08 -6.07 -4.41
N LEU A 175 -0.46 -5.82 -3.20
CA LEU A 175 -1.60 -6.56 -2.69
C LEU A 175 -2.84 -6.44 -3.58
N PRO A 176 -3.24 -5.25 -4.11
CA PRO A 176 -4.45 -5.16 -4.92
C PRO A 176 -4.41 -6.07 -6.16
N ILE A 177 -3.27 -6.11 -6.87
CA ILE A 177 -3.11 -6.90 -8.08
C ILE A 177 -3.18 -8.40 -7.77
N ILE A 178 -2.37 -8.86 -6.81
CA ILE A 178 -2.29 -10.28 -6.46
C ILE A 178 -3.59 -10.78 -5.83
N LEU A 179 -4.20 -9.96 -4.97
CA LEU A 179 -5.48 -10.28 -4.35
C LEU A 179 -6.57 -10.39 -5.42
N SER A 180 -6.67 -9.44 -6.34
CA SER A 180 -7.68 -9.50 -7.41
C SER A 180 -7.47 -10.69 -8.32
N PHE A 181 -6.23 -10.97 -8.72
CA PHE A 181 -5.91 -12.16 -9.50
C PHE A 181 -6.36 -13.44 -8.79
N THR A 182 -5.98 -13.59 -7.51
CA THR A 182 -6.29 -14.76 -6.69
C THR A 182 -7.79 -14.93 -6.48
N LEU A 183 -8.49 -13.86 -6.09
CA LEU A 183 -9.91 -13.87 -5.84
C LEU A 183 -10.70 -14.13 -7.13
N THR A 184 -10.35 -13.50 -8.24
CA THR A 184 -10.97 -13.77 -9.55
C THR A 184 -10.83 -15.24 -9.92
N PHE A 185 -9.65 -15.84 -9.75
CA PHE A 185 -9.43 -17.26 -10.04
C PHE A 185 -10.35 -18.15 -9.19
N ILE A 186 -10.34 -17.95 -7.87
CA ILE A 186 -11.14 -18.73 -6.92
C ILE A 186 -12.64 -18.56 -7.20
N LEU A 187 -13.09 -17.33 -7.45
CA LEU A 187 -14.49 -17.02 -7.73
C LEU A 187 -14.94 -17.67 -9.04
N VAL A 188 -14.15 -17.56 -10.12
CA VAL A 188 -14.49 -18.19 -11.40
C VAL A 188 -14.56 -19.70 -11.24
N GLU A 189 -13.56 -20.34 -10.62
CA GLU A 189 -13.57 -21.79 -10.39
C GLU A 189 -14.79 -22.22 -9.56
N ASN A 190 -15.14 -21.44 -8.54
CA ASN A 190 -16.26 -21.75 -7.67
C ASN A 190 -17.61 -21.55 -8.39
N PHE A 191 -17.76 -20.47 -9.15
CA PHE A 191 -19.00 -20.15 -9.84
C PHE A 191 -19.22 -20.97 -11.10
N SER A 192 -18.17 -21.36 -11.82
CA SER A 192 -18.27 -22.10 -13.08
C SER A 192 -18.64 -23.57 -12.90
N ARG A 193 -18.38 -24.16 -11.72
CA ARG A 193 -18.69 -25.57 -11.40
C ARG A 193 -20.17 -25.96 -11.56
N ARG A 194 -21.09 -25.00 -11.53
CA ARG A 194 -22.51 -25.23 -11.82
C ARG A 194 -22.77 -25.52 -13.30
N PHE A 195 -21.87 -25.07 -14.18
CA PHE A 195 -21.96 -25.22 -15.62
C PHE A 195 -21.05 -26.36 -16.10
N LYS A 196 -21.64 -27.50 -16.47
CA LYS A 196 -20.91 -28.58 -17.15
C LYS A 196 -21.35 -28.59 -18.61
N GLU A 197 -20.38 -28.53 -19.52
CA GLU A 197 -20.66 -28.46 -20.97
C GLU A 197 -21.65 -27.34 -21.33
N ARG A 198 -21.54 -26.18 -20.65
CA ARG A 198 -22.41 -25.00 -20.80
C ARG A 198 -23.86 -25.19 -20.31
N ILE A 199 -24.19 -26.33 -19.72
CA ILE A 199 -25.50 -26.63 -19.14
C ILE A 199 -25.45 -26.34 -17.64
N ASP A 200 -26.43 -25.60 -17.13
CA ASP A 200 -26.60 -25.31 -15.71
C ASP A 200 -27.21 -26.52 -14.98
N ILE A 201 -26.36 -27.32 -14.33
CA ILE A 201 -26.81 -28.53 -13.61
C ILE A 201 -27.52 -28.16 -12.31
N GLU A 202 -27.08 -27.10 -11.63
CA GLU A 202 -27.68 -26.68 -10.36
C GLU A 202 -29.13 -26.18 -10.57
N GLY A 203 -29.40 -25.56 -11.72
CA GLY A 203 -30.74 -25.15 -12.13
C GLY A 203 -31.68 -26.28 -12.58
N MET A 204 -31.23 -27.54 -12.57
CA MET A 204 -32.05 -28.74 -12.85
C MET A 204 -32.62 -29.38 -11.57
N PHE A 205 -32.15 -28.98 -10.38
CA PHE A 205 -32.69 -29.48 -9.12
C PHE A 205 -33.99 -28.76 -8.76
N PRO A 206 -35.13 -29.47 -8.59
CA PRO A 206 -36.43 -28.86 -8.34
C PRO A 206 -36.58 -28.23 -6.93
N ALA A 207 -35.65 -28.52 -6.01
CA ALA A 207 -35.77 -28.14 -4.60
C ALA A 207 -35.34 -26.69 -4.27
N VAL A 208 -34.74 -25.95 -5.20
CA VAL A 208 -34.24 -24.58 -4.94
C VAL A 208 -34.61 -23.65 -6.09
N SER A 209 -35.21 -22.50 -5.80
CA SER A 209 -35.45 -21.49 -6.82
C SER A 209 -34.12 -21.00 -7.40
N ARG A 210 -34.02 -20.86 -8.73
CA ARG A 210 -32.79 -20.40 -9.42
C ARG A 210 -32.27 -19.10 -8.82
N PHE A 211 -33.18 -18.19 -8.50
CA PHE A 211 -32.89 -16.94 -7.82
C PHE A 211 -32.26 -17.14 -6.43
N GLY A 212 -32.83 -18.03 -5.60
CA GLY A 212 -32.30 -18.33 -4.27
C GLY A 212 -30.91 -18.97 -4.33
N ALA A 213 -30.66 -19.86 -5.29
CA ALA A 213 -29.35 -20.46 -5.52
C ALA A 213 -28.30 -19.41 -5.95
N ASN A 214 -28.70 -18.50 -6.85
CA ASN A 214 -27.88 -17.40 -7.36
C ASN A 214 -27.47 -16.41 -6.27
N ILE A 215 -28.41 -15.97 -5.43
CA ILE A 215 -28.14 -15.10 -4.28
C ILE A 215 -27.29 -15.82 -3.24
N SER A 216 -27.56 -17.10 -2.97
CA SER A 216 -26.74 -17.88 -2.04
C SER A 216 -25.29 -18.02 -2.53
N GLN A 217 -25.10 -18.24 -3.82
CA GLN A 217 -23.78 -18.31 -4.45
C GLN A 217 -23.06 -16.95 -4.37
N LEU A 218 -23.77 -15.84 -4.60
CA LEU A 218 -23.20 -14.50 -4.47
C LEU A 218 -22.77 -14.20 -3.02
N LEU A 219 -23.64 -14.46 -2.05
CA LEU A 219 -23.33 -14.28 -0.62
C LEU A 219 -22.16 -15.15 -0.18
N ALA A 220 -22.09 -16.41 -0.63
CA ALA A 220 -20.95 -17.28 -0.34
C ALA A 220 -19.65 -16.72 -0.96
N GLY A 221 -19.72 -16.16 -2.17
CA GLY A 221 -18.61 -15.47 -2.80
C GLY A 221 -18.13 -14.24 -2.01
N LEU A 222 -19.05 -13.42 -1.51
CA LEU A 222 -18.73 -12.25 -0.68
C LEU A 222 -18.08 -12.64 0.65
N VAL A 223 -18.65 -13.64 1.35
CA VAL A 223 -18.06 -14.15 2.59
C VAL A 223 -16.66 -14.69 2.33
N LEU A 224 -16.46 -15.40 1.22
CA LEU A 224 -15.16 -15.92 0.83
C LEU A 224 -14.14 -14.82 0.55
N THR A 225 -14.48 -13.80 -0.25
CA THR A 225 -13.57 -12.70 -0.58
C THR A 225 -13.21 -11.87 0.64
N PHE A 226 -14.18 -11.57 1.52
CA PHE A 226 -13.92 -10.85 2.76
C PHE A 226 -13.09 -11.66 3.75
N ALA A 227 -13.37 -12.96 3.90
CA ALA A 227 -12.58 -13.83 4.77
C ALA A 227 -11.14 -13.96 4.29
N LEU A 228 -10.91 -14.09 2.97
CA LEU A 228 -9.57 -14.13 2.40
C LEU A 228 -8.83 -12.81 2.57
N LEU A 229 -9.49 -11.66 2.32
CA LEU A 229 -8.90 -10.34 2.60
C LEU A 229 -8.47 -10.22 4.06
N ALA A 230 -9.36 -10.52 5.00
CA ALA A 230 -9.07 -10.47 6.42
C ALA A 230 -7.93 -11.43 6.81
N GLY A 231 -7.92 -12.63 6.23
CA GLY A 231 -6.85 -13.61 6.41
C GLY A 231 -5.49 -13.09 5.93
N PHE A 232 -5.42 -12.48 4.74
CA PHE A 232 -4.19 -11.88 4.23
C PHE A 232 -3.70 -10.74 5.13
N TYR A 233 -4.59 -9.82 5.51
CA TYR A 233 -4.26 -8.73 6.41
C TYR A 233 -3.70 -9.24 7.73
N LEU A 234 -4.39 -10.21 8.35
CA LEU A 234 -3.99 -10.80 9.61
C LEU A 234 -2.60 -11.45 9.52
N VAL A 235 -2.34 -12.24 8.47
CA VAL A 235 -1.04 -12.89 8.32
C VAL A 235 0.08 -11.87 8.06
N ILE A 236 -0.17 -10.85 7.23
CA ILE A 236 0.81 -9.78 6.99
C ILE A 236 1.14 -9.05 8.29
N ILE A 237 0.13 -8.67 9.08
CA ILE A 237 0.31 -8.00 10.38
C ILE A 237 1.07 -8.89 11.36
N LEU A 238 0.76 -10.19 11.42
CA LEU A 238 1.46 -11.11 12.31
C LEU A 238 2.93 -11.30 11.93
N ILE A 239 3.23 -11.49 10.63
CA ILE A 239 4.60 -11.68 10.16
C ILE A 239 5.45 -10.45 10.48
N THR A 240 4.97 -9.28 10.05
CA THR A 240 5.66 -8.00 10.27
C THR A 240 5.78 -7.62 11.74
N GLY A 241 4.75 -7.95 12.54
CA GLY A 241 4.75 -7.70 13.98
C GLY A 241 5.77 -8.55 14.71
N VAL A 242 6.01 -9.78 14.26
CA VAL A 242 7.03 -10.69 14.83
C VAL A 242 8.44 -10.32 14.38
N THR A 243 8.64 -9.95 13.11
CA THR A 243 9.98 -9.65 12.57
C THR A 243 10.45 -8.24 12.87
N GLY A 244 9.52 -7.29 13.02
CA GLY A 244 9.80 -5.89 13.31
C GLY A 244 9.04 -5.42 14.55
N SER A 245 7.91 -4.77 14.34
CA SER A 245 7.02 -4.30 15.40
C SER A 245 5.62 -4.07 14.84
N PHE A 246 4.60 -4.18 15.69
CA PHE A 246 3.22 -3.84 15.31
C PHE A 246 3.06 -2.36 14.94
N GLY A 247 3.91 -1.48 15.51
CA GLY A 247 3.84 -0.04 15.28
C GLY A 247 2.58 0.62 15.88
N SER A 248 2.35 1.88 15.49
CA SER A 248 1.21 2.70 15.91
C SER A 248 0.26 3.00 14.74
N PHE A 249 -1.04 3.14 15.03
CA PHE A 249 -2.00 3.65 14.05
C PHE A 249 -1.81 5.14 13.74
N ASP A 250 -1.09 5.86 14.59
CA ASP A 250 -0.86 7.29 14.42
C ASP A 250 0.33 7.59 13.50
N TYR A 251 1.02 6.56 12.97
CA TYR A 251 2.16 6.77 12.09
C TYR A 251 1.79 7.64 10.88
N PRO A 252 2.61 8.66 10.55
CA PRO A 252 2.31 9.58 9.47
C PRO A 252 2.45 8.91 8.11
N ILE A 253 1.38 8.90 7.34
CA ILE A 253 1.36 8.51 5.93
C ILE A 253 1.22 9.76 5.08
N ARG A 254 2.08 9.88 4.07
CA ARG A 254 2.03 11.01 3.15
C ARG A 254 0.78 10.94 2.28
N THR A 255 0.05 12.05 2.24
CA THR A 255 -1.13 12.23 1.42
C THR A 255 -1.05 13.53 0.65
N TYR A 256 -1.65 13.57 -0.54
CA TYR A 256 -1.60 14.70 -1.45
C TYR A 256 -2.91 15.47 -1.43
N VAL A 257 -2.87 16.71 -0.98
CA VAL A 257 -4.03 17.60 -0.93
C VAL A 257 -4.42 18.00 -2.35
N ASN A 258 -5.70 17.82 -2.68
CA ASN A 258 -6.24 18.01 -4.03
C ASN A 258 -5.45 17.24 -5.10
N ASN A 259 -4.85 16.11 -4.74
CA ASN A 259 -4.07 15.28 -5.64
C ASN A 259 -2.91 16.02 -6.34
N HIS A 260 -2.25 16.96 -5.64
CA HIS A 260 -1.07 17.66 -6.17
C HIS A 260 0.20 17.33 -5.39
N ALA A 261 1.23 16.84 -6.08
CA ALA A 261 2.53 16.47 -5.52
C ALA A 261 3.18 17.57 -4.63
N SER A 262 3.01 18.83 -5.01
CA SER A 262 3.58 19.99 -4.31
C SER A 262 2.86 20.34 -2.99
N ARG A 263 1.69 19.75 -2.73
CA ARG A 263 0.89 19.97 -1.52
C ARG A 263 0.68 18.64 -0.81
N SER A 264 1.70 18.21 -0.06
CA SER A 264 1.60 17.01 0.76
C SER A 264 1.31 17.36 2.22
N GLN A 265 0.55 16.49 2.88
CA GLN A 265 0.27 16.50 4.31
C GLN A 265 0.44 15.08 4.85
N TYR A 266 0.68 14.95 6.16
CA TYR A 266 0.76 13.66 6.80
C TYR A 266 -0.52 13.38 7.59
N VAL A 267 -1.09 12.19 7.36
CA VAL A 267 -2.32 11.71 7.99
C VAL A 267 -2.00 10.39 8.70
N ALA A 268 -2.60 10.17 9.86
CA ALA A 268 -2.44 8.93 10.61
C ALA A 268 -2.77 7.69 9.76
N ALA A 269 -1.92 6.67 9.86
CA ALA A 269 -2.04 5.37 9.20
C ALA A 269 -3.43 4.73 9.38
N GLY A 270 -4.01 4.81 10.59
CA GLY A 270 -5.35 4.28 10.87
C GLY A 270 -6.45 4.94 10.05
N THR A 271 -6.35 6.24 9.80
CA THR A 271 -7.34 6.96 8.96
C THR A 271 -7.22 6.52 7.50
N VAL A 272 -6.00 6.35 7.00
CA VAL A 272 -5.75 5.85 5.63
C VAL A 272 -6.27 4.42 5.49
N LEU A 273 -5.89 3.53 6.41
CA LEU A 273 -6.34 2.13 6.42
C LEU A 273 -7.86 2.01 6.46
N ALA A 274 -8.54 2.75 7.33
CA ALA A 274 -10.00 2.69 7.43
C ALA A 274 -10.68 3.09 6.11
N LYS A 275 -10.25 4.19 5.49
CA LYS A 275 -10.77 4.64 4.20
C LYS A 275 -10.43 3.66 3.07
N SER A 276 -9.21 3.15 3.03
CA SER A 276 -8.79 2.13 2.05
C SER A 276 -9.64 0.87 2.16
N LEU A 277 -9.87 0.40 3.39
CA LEU A 277 -10.67 -0.79 3.66
C LEU A 277 -12.12 -0.63 3.16
N ILE A 278 -12.74 0.53 3.38
CA ILE A 278 -14.09 0.83 2.86
C ILE A 278 -14.12 0.69 1.33
N LEU A 279 -13.20 1.33 0.62
CA LEU A 279 -13.11 1.22 -0.84
C LEU A 279 -12.82 -0.21 -1.29
N GLN A 280 -11.92 -0.91 -0.60
CA GLN A 280 -11.55 -2.27 -0.95
C GLN A 280 -12.74 -3.24 -0.77
N LEU A 281 -13.52 -3.11 0.30
CA LEU A 281 -14.74 -3.90 0.50
C LEU A 281 -15.78 -3.63 -0.59
N LEU A 282 -16.01 -2.35 -0.94
CA LEU A 282 -16.92 -1.98 -2.04
C LEU A 282 -16.44 -2.53 -3.39
N PHE A 283 -15.12 -2.51 -3.62
CA PHE A 283 -14.53 -3.08 -4.82
C PHE A 283 -14.73 -4.59 -4.85
N LEU A 284 -14.51 -5.30 -3.74
CA LEU A 284 -14.72 -6.75 -3.63
C LEU A 284 -16.19 -7.16 -3.85
N ILE A 285 -17.14 -6.32 -3.45
CA ILE A 285 -18.56 -6.51 -3.78
C ILE A 285 -18.76 -6.47 -5.30
N SER A 286 -18.30 -5.40 -5.93
CA SER A 286 -18.39 -5.22 -7.39
C SER A 286 -17.66 -6.34 -8.15
N LEU A 287 -16.48 -6.75 -7.67
CA LEU A 287 -15.69 -7.85 -8.22
C LEU A 287 -16.47 -9.16 -8.20
N THR A 288 -17.01 -9.51 -7.03
CA THR A 288 -17.75 -10.77 -6.85
C THR A 288 -18.97 -10.82 -7.75
N GLN A 289 -19.74 -9.73 -7.81
CA GLN A 289 -20.90 -9.62 -8.70
C GLN A 289 -20.50 -9.69 -10.18
N GLY A 290 -19.49 -8.93 -10.59
CA GLY A 290 -19.01 -8.90 -11.97
C GLY A 290 -18.52 -10.27 -12.44
N VAL A 291 -17.71 -10.96 -11.64
CA VAL A 291 -17.23 -12.32 -11.95
C VAL A 291 -18.40 -13.29 -12.05
N GLN A 292 -19.36 -13.23 -11.13
CA GLN A 292 -20.55 -14.10 -11.20
C GLN A 292 -21.32 -13.87 -12.50
N LEU A 293 -21.48 -12.62 -12.91
CA LEU A 293 -22.20 -12.26 -14.12
C LEU A 293 -21.49 -12.75 -15.38
N ILE A 294 -20.17 -12.55 -15.47
CA ILE A 294 -19.33 -13.05 -16.57
C ILE A 294 -19.45 -14.57 -16.70
N VAL A 295 -19.36 -15.29 -15.59
CA VAL A 295 -19.49 -16.76 -15.57
C VAL A 295 -20.87 -17.19 -16.09
N ARG A 296 -21.95 -16.49 -15.72
CA ARG A 296 -23.31 -16.79 -16.21
C ARG A 296 -23.50 -16.51 -17.69
N LEU A 297 -22.90 -15.43 -18.20
CA LEU A 297 -23.00 -15.06 -19.62
C LEU A 297 -22.23 -16.04 -20.50
N LEU A 298 -21.00 -16.39 -20.11
CA LEU A 298 -20.11 -17.20 -20.95
C LEU A 298 -20.34 -18.71 -20.79
N LYS A 299 -20.78 -19.16 -19.60
CA LYS A 299 -21.04 -20.57 -19.24
C LYS A 299 -19.87 -21.51 -19.57
N ASN A 300 -18.67 -20.96 -19.68
CA ASN A 300 -17.44 -21.65 -20.01
C ASN A 300 -16.36 -21.16 -19.05
N ASN A 301 -15.75 -22.09 -18.31
CA ASN A 301 -14.79 -21.77 -17.27
C ASN A 301 -13.58 -20.98 -17.80
N PHE A 302 -13.00 -21.42 -18.92
CA PHE A 302 -11.80 -20.81 -19.47
C PHE A 302 -12.08 -19.40 -20.01
N ALA A 303 -13.16 -19.24 -20.78
CA ALA A 303 -13.58 -17.93 -21.28
C ALA A 303 -13.90 -16.98 -20.12
N ALA A 304 -14.64 -17.45 -19.11
CA ALA A 304 -14.98 -16.65 -17.94
C ALA A 304 -13.76 -16.23 -17.13
N LEU A 305 -12.77 -17.12 -16.97
CA LEU A 305 -11.52 -16.80 -16.30
C LEU A 305 -10.77 -15.71 -17.06
N PHE A 306 -10.54 -15.92 -18.36
CA PHE A 306 -9.80 -14.99 -19.20
C PHE A 306 -10.45 -13.61 -19.24
N THR A 307 -11.76 -13.55 -19.48
CA THR A 307 -12.52 -12.30 -19.51
C THR A 307 -12.52 -11.60 -18.15
N SER A 308 -12.71 -12.35 -17.06
CA SER A 308 -12.69 -11.76 -15.72
C SER A 308 -11.33 -11.17 -15.39
N LEU A 309 -10.23 -11.88 -15.68
CA LEU A 309 -8.87 -11.38 -15.43
C LEU A 309 -8.54 -10.14 -16.27
N LEU A 310 -8.93 -10.10 -17.54
CA LEU A 310 -8.76 -8.91 -18.38
C LEU A 310 -9.46 -7.69 -17.77
N ILE A 311 -10.71 -7.85 -17.32
CA ILE A 311 -11.47 -6.74 -16.75
C ILE A 311 -10.94 -6.36 -15.37
N THR A 312 -10.63 -7.32 -14.51
CA THR A 312 -10.35 -7.03 -13.08
C THR A 312 -8.89 -6.74 -12.79
N VAL A 313 -7.96 -7.20 -13.63
CA VAL A 313 -6.51 -7.04 -13.42
C VAL A 313 -5.88 -6.17 -14.49
N ALA A 314 -6.19 -6.37 -15.78
CA ALA A 314 -5.55 -5.60 -16.85
C ALA A 314 -6.13 -4.19 -17.00
N LEU A 315 -7.46 -4.04 -16.94
CA LEU A 315 -8.14 -2.74 -17.07
C LEU A 315 -7.68 -1.68 -16.05
N PRO A 316 -7.51 -1.99 -14.74
CA PRO A 316 -6.96 -1.04 -13.76
C PRO A 316 -5.59 -0.45 -14.14
N ILE A 317 -4.80 -1.14 -14.97
CA ILE A 317 -3.43 -0.73 -15.33
C ILE A 317 -3.45 0.27 -16.50
N LEU A 318 -4.49 0.26 -17.34
CA LEU A 318 -4.57 1.12 -18.53
C LEU A 318 -4.43 2.62 -18.27
N PRO A 319 -5.00 3.20 -17.19
CA PRO A 319 -4.82 4.62 -16.89
C PRO A 319 -3.35 5.03 -16.74
N PHE A 320 -2.46 4.13 -16.33
CA PHE A 320 -1.02 4.39 -16.24
C PHE A 320 -0.31 4.38 -17.59
N LEU A 321 -0.87 3.68 -18.58
CA LEU A 321 -0.22 3.46 -19.88
C LEU A 321 -0.76 4.37 -20.98
N ILE A 322 -2.02 4.80 -20.89
CA ILE A 322 -2.73 5.50 -21.95
C ILE A 322 -3.21 6.86 -21.43
N VAL A 323 -2.58 7.95 -21.91
CA VAL A 323 -2.84 9.33 -21.43
C VAL A 323 -4.34 9.70 -21.45
N PRO A 324 -5.12 9.43 -22.52
CA PRO A 324 -6.56 9.68 -22.49
C PRO A 324 -7.28 8.94 -21.36
N MET A 325 -6.90 7.71 -21.04
CA MET A 325 -7.56 6.92 -19.99
C MET A 325 -7.35 7.51 -18.60
N ALA A 326 -6.26 8.26 -18.36
CA ALA A 326 -6.02 8.94 -17.10
C ALA A 326 -7.14 9.95 -16.74
N SER A 327 -7.71 10.64 -17.74
CA SER A 327 -8.81 11.61 -17.54
C SER A 327 -10.17 10.95 -17.26
N TRP A 328 -10.31 9.67 -17.58
CA TRP A 328 -11.52 8.87 -17.38
C TRP A 328 -11.40 7.90 -16.20
N ALA A 329 -10.23 7.83 -15.56
CA ALA A 329 -9.93 6.85 -14.54
C ALA A 329 -10.93 6.86 -13.37
N GLN A 330 -11.46 8.04 -12.99
CA GLN A 330 -12.47 8.19 -11.94
C GLN A 330 -13.79 7.46 -12.22
N TRP A 331 -14.11 7.22 -13.49
CA TRP A 331 -15.34 6.54 -13.92
C TRP A 331 -15.16 5.03 -14.07
N LEU A 332 -13.93 4.54 -14.02
CA LEU A 332 -13.65 3.11 -14.12
C LEU A 332 -13.71 2.49 -12.71
N PRO A 333 -14.64 1.57 -12.41
CA PRO A 333 -14.72 0.95 -11.08
C PRO A 333 -13.45 0.17 -10.74
N THR A 334 -12.74 -0.31 -11.75
CA THR A 334 -11.48 -1.04 -11.65
C THR A 334 -10.31 -0.18 -11.18
N THR A 335 -10.35 1.14 -11.36
CA THR A 335 -9.36 2.08 -10.84
C THR A 335 -9.28 2.00 -9.31
N TYR A 336 -10.43 1.84 -8.65
CA TYR A 336 -10.53 1.80 -7.19
C TYR A 336 -10.04 0.47 -6.59
N LEU A 337 -9.55 -0.45 -7.42
CA LEU A 337 -8.70 -1.54 -6.96
C LEU A 337 -7.53 -1.01 -6.13
N PHE A 338 -6.90 0.06 -6.61
CA PHE A 338 -5.82 0.78 -5.94
C PHE A 338 -6.37 1.73 -4.86
N SER A 339 -7.12 1.17 -3.91
CA SER A 339 -7.82 1.89 -2.85
C SER A 339 -6.89 2.78 -2.03
N THR A 340 -5.75 2.26 -1.57
CA THR A 340 -4.78 3.04 -0.79
C THR A 340 -4.16 4.17 -1.59
N LEU A 341 -3.80 3.95 -2.85
CA LEU A 341 -3.30 5.04 -3.71
C LEU A 341 -4.35 6.12 -3.99
N THR A 342 -5.63 5.72 -4.07
CA THR A 342 -6.75 6.65 -4.22
C THR A 342 -6.95 7.48 -2.95
N VAL A 343 -6.90 6.84 -1.78
CA VAL A 343 -7.11 7.50 -0.47
C VAL A 343 -5.98 8.45 -0.13
N THR A 344 -4.73 8.11 -0.44
CA THR A 344 -3.59 8.99 -0.23
C THR A 344 -3.54 10.14 -1.24
N GLY A 345 -4.38 10.13 -2.28
CA GLY A 345 -4.33 11.10 -3.37
C GLY A 345 -3.12 10.93 -4.30
N ASN A 346 -2.29 9.91 -4.06
CA ASN A 346 -1.11 9.62 -4.87
C ASN A 346 -1.53 9.24 -6.29
N PHE A 347 -2.58 8.44 -6.43
CA PHE A 347 -3.05 8.02 -7.75
C PHE A 347 -3.53 9.20 -8.60
N GLY A 348 -4.33 10.09 -8.00
CA GLY A 348 -4.78 11.31 -8.68
C GLY A 348 -3.62 12.22 -9.04
N SER A 349 -2.58 12.31 -8.20
CA SER A 349 -1.40 13.11 -8.49
C SER A 349 -0.58 12.54 -9.65
N GLN A 350 -0.42 11.23 -9.72
CA GLN A 350 0.32 10.57 -10.81
C GLN A 350 -0.41 10.70 -12.15
N LEU A 351 -1.75 10.63 -12.13
CA LEU A 351 -2.58 10.77 -13.34
C LEU A 351 -2.95 12.21 -13.68
N ASN A 352 -2.52 13.19 -12.87
CA ASN A 352 -2.97 14.58 -12.95
C ASN A 352 -4.52 14.70 -13.00
N ASN A 353 -5.20 13.93 -12.16
CA ASN A 353 -6.65 13.83 -12.09
C ASN A 353 -7.15 14.14 -10.67
N ALA A 354 -7.62 15.37 -10.48
CA ALA A 354 -8.13 15.84 -9.19
C ALA A 354 -9.46 15.21 -8.76
N GLN A 355 -10.20 14.58 -9.69
CA GLN A 355 -11.49 13.95 -9.37
C GLN A 355 -11.33 12.55 -8.77
N LEU A 356 -10.17 11.92 -8.98
CA LEU A 356 -9.86 10.60 -8.44
C LEU A 356 -9.62 10.70 -6.93
N THR A 357 -10.69 10.54 -6.17
CA THR A 357 -10.74 10.80 -4.72
C THR A 357 -11.51 9.70 -4.01
N PHE A 358 -11.32 9.59 -2.69
CA PHE A 358 -12.07 8.63 -1.86
C PHE A 358 -13.59 8.74 -2.05
N ASN A 359 -14.14 9.97 -2.01
CA ASN A 359 -15.58 10.18 -2.12
C ASN A 359 -16.13 9.74 -3.49
N HIS A 360 -15.42 10.06 -4.58
CA HIS A 360 -15.80 9.59 -5.91
C HIS A 360 -15.73 8.06 -6.02
N GLY A 361 -14.73 7.42 -5.40
CA GLY A 361 -14.64 5.97 -5.35
C GLY A 361 -15.79 5.30 -4.63
N VAL A 362 -16.19 5.83 -3.47
CA VAL A 362 -17.36 5.31 -2.74
C VAL A 362 -18.61 5.42 -3.60
N LEU A 363 -18.84 6.58 -4.23
CA LEU A 363 -19.98 6.80 -5.11
C LEU A 363 -19.96 5.83 -6.30
N MET A 364 -18.86 5.78 -7.05
CA MET A 364 -18.75 4.98 -8.27
C MET A 364 -18.92 3.48 -7.99
N LEU A 365 -18.24 2.96 -6.97
CA LEU A 365 -18.35 1.54 -6.61
C LEU A 365 -19.76 1.19 -6.09
N SER A 366 -20.41 2.09 -5.34
CA SER A 366 -21.78 1.86 -4.87
C SER A 366 -22.78 1.82 -6.03
N VAL A 367 -22.65 2.75 -6.98
CA VAL A 367 -23.49 2.78 -8.19
C VAL A 367 -23.27 1.51 -9.03
N VAL A 368 -22.02 1.12 -9.27
CA VAL A 368 -21.71 -0.09 -10.04
C VAL A 368 -22.22 -1.35 -9.35
N ALA A 369 -22.06 -1.47 -8.04
CA ALA A 369 -22.58 -2.62 -7.28
C ALA A 369 -24.11 -2.72 -7.39
N LEU A 370 -24.83 -1.59 -7.38
CA LEU A 370 -26.28 -1.56 -7.56
C LEU A 370 -26.66 -1.96 -8.98
N VAL A 371 -26.00 -1.40 -10.00
CA VAL A 371 -26.25 -1.73 -11.41
C VAL A 371 -26.00 -3.21 -11.69
N LEU A 372 -24.89 -3.77 -11.20
CA LEU A 372 -24.58 -5.20 -11.36
C LEU A 372 -25.62 -6.10 -10.69
N LEU A 373 -26.12 -5.72 -9.51
CA LEU A 373 -27.17 -6.45 -8.82
C LEU A 373 -28.48 -6.43 -9.62
N VAL A 374 -28.89 -5.26 -10.12
CA VAL A 374 -30.09 -5.12 -10.97
C VAL A 374 -29.94 -5.95 -12.24
N PHE A 375 -28.78 -5.91 -12.89
CA PHE A 375 -28.55 -6.67 -14.11
C PHE A 375 -28.58 -8.19 -13.86
N ALA A 376 -28.01 -8.66 -12.74
CA ALA A 376 -28.11 -10.04 -12.31
C ALA A 376 -29.57 -10.48 -12.09
N PHE A 377 -30.40 -9.61 -11.51
CA PHE A 377 -31.84 -9.88 -11.31
C PHE A 377 -32.60 -9.97 -12.64
N VAL A 378 -32.34 -9.06 -13.58
CA VAL A 378 -32.97 -9.06 -14.90
C VAL A 378 -32.64 -10.35 -15.68
N LEU A 379 -31.38 -10.78 -15.65
CA LEU A 379 -30.95 -12.03 -16.28
C LEU A 379 -31.69 -13.25 -15.72
N ASP A 380 -31.92 -13.29 -14.41
CA ASP A 380 -32.65 -14.38 -13.77
C ASP A 380 -34.13 -14.40 -14.16
N LYS A 381 -34.75 -13.22 -14.35
CA LYS A 381 -36.13 -13.11 -14.84
C LYS A 381 -36.26 -13.57 -16.30
N MET A 382 -35.36 -13.11 -17.18
CA MET A 382 -35.37 -13.49 -18.60
C MET A 382 -35.15 -15.00 -18.80
N GLY A 383 -34.31 -15.62 -17.97
CA GLY A 383 -34.07 -17.07 -18.01
C GLY A 383 -35.27 -17.93 -17.60
N ASN A 384 -36.31 -17.34 -17.00
CA ASN A 384 -37.57 -18.01 -16.64
C ASN A 384 -38.65 -17.82 -17.71
N ILE A 385 -38.66 -16.71 -18.45
CA ILE A 385 -39.71 -16.38 -19.45
C ILE A 385 -39.66 -17.29 -20.69
N GLY A 386 -38.50 -17.84 -21.07
CA GLY A 386 -38.39 -18.74 -22.23
C GLY A 386 -38.95 -20.16 -22.03
N ARG A 387 -39.79 -20.39 -21.01
CA ARG A 387 -40.35 -21.71 -20.65
C ARG A 387 -41.82 -21.68 -20.19
N GLU A 388 -42.48 -20.54 -20.29
CA GLU A 388 -43.95 -20.46 -20.35
C GLU A 388 -44.36 -20.33 -21.82
#